data_AF-A0A218UUI7-F1
#
_entry.id   AF-A0A218UUI7-F1
#
_cell.length_a   1.000
_cell.length_b   1.000
_cell.length_c   1.000
_cell.angle_alpha   90.00
_cell.angle_beta   90.00
_cell.angle_gamma   90.00
#
_symmetry.space_group_name_H-M   'P 1'
#
loop_
_entity.id
_entity.type
_entity.pdbx_description
1 polymer ?
#
loop_
_entity_poly.entity_id
_entity_poly.type
_entity_poly.pdbx_seq_one_letter_code
_entity_poly.pdbx_strand_id
1 'polypeptide(L)'
;MAALAPALAAAAGRLQNESCSSTAGAGRQVQSWKTKTERAKKVEFIRTAEKLKAQLANIEKEKTGHLYNRKNDFRVEYRLLEELEHSMTVSRKMEKAKILQQLSKIQNNVKKLQQELKDVKPTPEFVGKIKEIMEEIENAINAFKEEQRQIYQQLLKEEKAVINELSLFERKVELWALGNSAAEKVWKLPSARITVAKTLENHLPKEVIEFERFLQRTGGRQGGWDDYDHQNFLKIRTKYRGRLSYMDEALKRLSGKTKEDIQQHDKWYQEYVILHERKKESIKKWKEKQQQEKERNFKEKEKSEKMLKERWLQHEEAQKQKAEEERKRKQATVEAWKKQKVVAFAIDQASQLKLEEKTKKQQMECQSHVKLLLERNTLQKKVKEELEKFENEKKEEAEKEGRKKIAAGEISKFQEHDLHKLELSILQKHAKEIEKQERKKRLAKLREKVSRFVSPKTDPR
;
A
#
# COMPACT_ATOMS: atom_id res chain seq x y z
N MET A 1 -2.71 -60.09 38.97
CA MET A 1 -3.98 -60.69 39.42
C MET A 1 -5.04 -60.19 38.43
N ALA A 2 -5.43 -60.96 37.42
CA ALA A 2 -6.38 -62.08 37.51
C ALA A 2 -7.66 -61.65 38.26
N ALA A 3 -8.88 -61.77 37.75
CA ALA A 3 -9.39 -62.37 36.53
C ALA A 3 -10.91 -62.08 36.47
N LEU A 4 -11.56 -62.66 35.46
CA LEU A 4 -12.96 -63.13 35.43
C LEU A 4 -14.00 -62.24 34.73
N ALA A 5 -14.21 -62.59 33.46
CA ALA A 5 -15.51 -62.65 32.77
C ALA A 5 -16.44 -63.72 33.44
N PRO A 6 -17.63 -64.14 32.91
CA PRO A 6 -18.32 -63.78 31.66
C PRO A 6 -19.89 -63.74 31.70
N ALA A 7 -20.48 -63.58 30.49
CA ALA A 7 -21.70 -64.27 29.98
C ALA A 7 -23.10 -63.71 30.36
N LEU A 8 -24.18 -63.80 29.57
CA LEU A 8 -24.51 -64.34 28.22
C LEU A 8 -25.95 -63.89 27.86
N ALA A 9 -26.25 -63.83 26.55
CA ALA A 9 -27.56 -63.99 25.89
C ALA A 9 -28.65 -62.90 26.04
N ALA A 10 -29.61 -62.71 25.12
CA ALA A 10 -29.77 -62.87 23.65
C ALA A 10 -31.22 -62.45 23.32
N ALA A 11 -31.44 -61.88 22.12
CA ALA A 11 -32.72 -61.79 21.36
C ALA A 11 -33.85 -60.91 21.95
N ALA A 12 -34.73 -60.21 21.22
CA ALA A 12 -34.95 -59.91 19.80
C ALA A 12 -36.08 -58.85 19.69
N GLY A 13 -36.15 -58.11 18.56
CA GLY A 13 -37.34 -57.34 18.11
C GLY A 13 -37.08 -55.85 17.81
N ARG A 14 -36.71 -55.43 16.57
CA ARG A 14 -37.58 -54.97 15.45
C ARG A 14 -38.59 -53.88 15.91
N LEU A 15 -38.65 -52.63 15.41
CA LEU A 15 -38.63 -52.13 14.02
C LEU A 15 -38.38 -50.60 13.95
N GLN A 16 -37.69 -50.20 12.86
CA GLN A 16 -37.87 -49.00 12.00
C GLN A 16 -37.62 -47.58 12.56
N ASN A 17 -36.56 -46.92 12.02
CA ASN A 17 -36.77 -46.01 10.89
C ASN A 17 -35.46 -45.84 10.08
N GLU A 18 -35.56 -45.89 8.75
CA GLU A 18 -34.47 -45.76 7.79
C GLU A 18 -34.09 -44.29 7.55
N SER A 19 -32.81 -44.01 7.27
CA SER A 19 -32.42 -43.13 6.16
C SER A 19 -30.94 -43.28 5.85
N CYS A 20 -30.65 -43.69 4.62
CA CYS A 20 -29.35 -43.83 3.98
C CYS A 20 -28.44 -42.59 4.10
N SER A 21 -27.11 -42.79 4.07
CA SER A 21 -26.21 -42.27 3.01
C SER A 21 -24.72 -42.42 3.39
N SER A 22 -24.08 -43.48 2.89
CA SER A 22 -22.63 -43.62 2.85
C SER A 22 -22.05 -42.90 1.62
N THR A 23 -21.81 -41.59 1.68
CA THR A 23 -21.12 -40.83 0.59
C THR A 23 -20.38 -39.56 1.06
N ALA A 24 -20.00 -39.42 2.34
CA ALA A 24 -19.38 -38.18 2.84
C ALA A 24 -17.83 -38.15 2.85
N GLY A 25 -17.15 -39.28 2.55
CA GLY A 25 -15.69 -39.40 2.69
C GLY A 25 -14.86 -38.85 1.52
N ALA A 26 -15.32 -39.03 0.27
CA ALA A 26 -14.51 -38.73 -0.92
C ALA A 26 -14.36 -37.22 -1.21
N GLY A 27 -15.41 -36.43 -0.96
CA GLY A 27 -15.39 -34.97 -1.21
C GLY A 27 -14.46 -34.19 -0.29
N ARG A 28 -14.29 -34.66 0.96
CA ARG A 28 -13.45 -34.01 1.98
C ARG A 28 -11.95 -34.19 1.68
N GLN A 29 -11.57 -35.32 1.08
CA GLN A 29 -10.20 -35.60 0.67
C GLN A 29 -9.79 -34.78 -0.57
N VAL A 30 -10.67 -34.64 -1.57
CA VAL A 30 -10.39 -33.84 -2.78
C VAL A 30 -10.26 -32.34 -2.47
N GLN A 31 -11.09 -31.80 -1.56
CA GLN A 31 -10.97 -30.40 -1.10
C GLN A 31 -9.69 -30.13 -0.31
N SER A 32 -9.25 -31.08 0.52
CA SER A 32 -7.98 -31.05 1.25
C SER A 32 -6.77 -31.03 0.32
N TRP A 33 -6.83 -31.77 -0.80
CA TRP A 33 -5.75 -31.82 -1.77
C TRP A 33 -5.66 -30.53 -2.59
N LYS A 34 -6.80 -29.98 -3.04
CA LYS A 34 -6.87 -28.67 -3.73
C LYS A 34 -6.27 -27.54 -2.89
N THR A 35 -6.63 -27.47 -1.61
CA THR A 35 -6.10 -26.46 -0.68
C THR A 35 -4.60 -26.64 -0.41
N LYS A 36 -4.08 -27.87 -0.39
CA LYS A 36 -2.63 -28.14 -0.31
C LYS A 36 -1.89 -27.68 -1.57
N THR A 37 -2.40 -27.98 -2.77
CA THR A 37 -1.78 -27.55 -4.03
C THR A 37 -1.78 -26.03 -4.17
N GLU A 38 -2.85 -25.37 -3.75
CA GLU A 38 -2.94 -23.90 -3.78
C GLU A 38 -2.00 -23.23 -2.76
N ARG A 39 -1.84 -23.84 -1.57
CA ARG A 39 -0.81 -23.41 -0.61
C ARG A 39 0.60 -23.58 -1.17
N ALA A 40 0.90 -24.70 -1.85
CA ALA A 40 2.20 -24.92 -2.49
C ALA A 40 2.49 -23.86 -3.57
N LYS A 41 1.50 -23.51 -4.41
CA LYS A 41 1.64 -22.44 -5.42
C LYS A 41 1.90 -21.07 -4.79
N LYS A 42 1.25 -20.75 -3.67
CA LYS A 42 1.50 -19.49 -2.93
C LYS A 42 2.92 -19.43 -2.36
N VAL A 43 3.41 -20.55 -1.82
CA VAL A 43 4.78 -20.63 -1.30
C VAL A 43 5.82 -20.45 -2.42
N GLU A 44 5.62 -21.10 -3.57
CA GLU A 44 6.48 -20.91 -4.75
C GLU A 44 6.45 -19.46 -5.28
N PHE A 45 5.27 -18.84 -5.28
CA PHE A 45 5.14 -17.43 -5.66
C PHE A 45 5.90 -16.50 -4.71
N ILE A 46 5.81 -16.72 -3.40
CA ILE A 46 6.55 -15.94 -2.40
C ILE A 46 8.05 -16.14 -2.58
N ARG A 47 8.51 -17.39 -2.77
CA ARG A 47 9.91 -17.72 -3.01
C ARG A 47 10.46 -17.03 -4.27
N THR A 48 9.69 -17.00 -5.36
CA THR A 48 10.10 -16.31 -6.59
C THR A 48 10.11 -14.79 -6.42
N ALA A 49 9.13 -14.21 -5.71
CA ALA A 49 9.13 -12.78 -5.39
C ALA A 49 10.32 -12.38 -4.52
N GLU A 50 10.68 -13.19 -3.51
CA GLU A 50 11.86 -12.97 -2.67
C GLU A 50 13.15 -13.08 -3.49
N LYS A 51 13.24 -14.05 -4.41
CA LYS A 51 14.37 -14.17 -5.33
C LYS A 51 14.54 -12.94 -6.21
N LEU A 52 13.44 -12.44 -6.80
CA LEU A 52 13.46 -11.23 -7.63
C LEU A 52 13.83 -9.99 -6.82
N LYS A 53 13.33 -9.89 -5.58
CA LYS A 53 13.68 -8.80 -4.65
C LYS A 53 15.17 -8.81 -4.31
N ALA A 54 15.75 -9.99 -4.07
CA ALA A 54 17.18 -10.13 -3.84
C ALA A 54 18.01 -9.77 -5.09
N GLN A 55 17.55 -10.16 -6.29
CA GLN A 55 18.19 -9.76 -7.55
C GLN A 55 18.17 -8.25 -7.76
N LEU A 56 17.04 -7.59 -7.50
CA LEU A 56 16.95 -6.12 -7.56
C LEU A 56 17.92 -5.45 -6.58
N ALA A 57 17.92 -5.89 -5.31
CA ALA A 57 18.83 -5.34 -4.31
C ALA A 57 20.32 -5.54 -4.69
N ASN A 58 20.66 -6.67 -5.32
CA ASN A 58 22.02 -6.91 -5.79
C ASN A 58 22.39 -5.99 -6.96
N ILE A 59 21.51 -5.82 -7.95
CA ILE A 59 21.72 -4.90 -9.08
C ILE A 59 21.84 -3.45 -8.60
N GLU A 60 21.02 -3.03 -7.65
CA GLU A 60 21.10 -1.69 -7.06
C GLU A 60 22.41 -1.46 -6.30
N LYS A 61 22.87 -2.48 -5.55
CA LYS A 61 24.16 -2.46 -4.87
C LYS A 61 25.33 -2.38 -5.85
N GLU A 62 25.28 -3.16 -6.94
CA GLU A 62 26.26 -3.13 -8.02
C GLU A 62 26.28 -1.76 -8.72
N LYS A 63 25.12 -1.23 -9.14
CA LYS A 63 25.00 0.12 -9.71
C LYS A 63 25.62 1.17 -8.80
N THR A 64 25.28 1.13 -7.51
CA THR A 64 25.82 2.08 -6.52
C THR A 64 27.33 1.91 -6.37
N GLY A 65 27.81 0.67 -6.36
CA GLY A 65 29.23 0.33 -6.37
C GLY A 65 29.97 0.81 -7.62
N HIS A 66 29.37 0.77 -8.80
CA HIS A 66 30.00 1.24 -10.04
C HIS A 66 30.02 2.76 -10.14
N LEU A 67 28.91 3.43 -9.79
CA LEU A 67 28.77 4.88 -9.92
C LEU A 67 29.50 5.66 -8.81
N TYR A 68 29.50 5.14 -7.57
CA TYR A 68 29.90 5.94 -6.40
C TYR A 68 31.14 5.42 -5.67
N ASN A 69 31.65 4.22 -5.99
CA ASN A 69 32.89 3.72 -5.38
C ASN A 69 34.09 4.56 -5.82
N ARG A 70 34.83 5.05 -4.83
CA ARG A 70 35.99 5.94 -5.01
C ARG A 70 37.17 5.29 -5.75
N LYS A 71 37.22 3.95 -5.84
CA LYS A 71 38.29 3.18 -6.49
C LYS A 71 38.03 2.87 -7.97
N ASN A 72 36.90 3.31 -8.54
CA ASN A 72 36.51 3.02 -9.92
C ASN A 72 36.74 4.23 -10.84
N ASP A 73 37.26 4.02 -12.05
CA ASP A 73 37.49 5.07 -13.04
C ASP A 73 36.19 5.80 -13.43
N PHE A 74 35.06 5.08 -13.40
CA PHE A 74 33.73 5.66 -13.64
C PHE A 74 33.37 6.78 -12.65
N ARG A 75 33.89 6.74 -11.42
CA ARG A 75 33.67 7.82 -10.45
C ARG A 75 34.38 9.11 -10.88
N VAL A 76 35.51 9.02 -11.58
CA VAL A 76 36.21 10.19 -12.12
C VAL A 76 35.38 10.79 -13.25
N GLU A 77 34.90 9.97 -14.19
CA GLU A 77 34.02 10.42 -15.29
C GLU A 77 32.70 11.01 -14.77
N TYR A 78 32.08 10.38 -13.78
CA TYR A 78 30.85 10.87 -13.17
C TYR A 78 31.05 12.21 -12.44
N ARG A 79 32.19 12.41 -11.78
CA ARG A 79 32.54 13.72 -11.17
C ARG A 79 32.70 14.81 -12.23
N LEU A 80 33.33 14.50 -13.38
CA LEU A 80 33.44 15.47 -14.47
C LEU A 80 32.04 15.91 -14.97
N LEU A 81 31.07 14.98 -14.99
CA LEU A 81 29.68 15.31 -15.33
C LEU A 81 29.03 16.21 -14.27
N GLU A 82 29.23 15.93 -12.98
CA GLU A 82 28.75 16.78 -11.87
C GLU A 82 29.37 18.19 -11.93
N GLU A 83 30.67 18.29 -12.22
CA GLU A 83 31.39 19.56 -12.40
C GLU A 83 30.85 20.34 -13.61
N LEU A 84 30.56 19.65 -14.72
CA LEU A 84 29.95 20.26 -15.90
C LEU A 84 28.54 20.79 -15.59
N GLU A 85 27.70 20.01 -14.91
CA GLU A 85 26.36 20.43 -14.50
C GLU A 85 26.41 21.66 -13.58
N HIS A 86 27.33 21.64 -12.62
CA HIS A 86 27.55 22.77 -11.72
C HIS A 86 28.01 24.01 -12.50
N SER A 87 29.00 23.87 -13.38
CA SER A 87 29.51 24.95 -14.23
C SER A 87 28.41 25.57 -15.10
N MET A 88 27.59 24.74 -15.75
CA MET A 88 26.45 25.20 -16.56
C MET A 88 25.39 25.93 -15.72
N THR A 89 25.17 25.49 -14.49
CA THR A 89 24.24 26.15 -13.56
C THR A 89 24.78 27.51 -13.12
N VAL A 90 26.08 27.61 -12.80
CA VAL A 90 26.73 28.88 -12.44
C VAL A 90 26.72 29.83 -13.64
N SER A 91 27.07 29.35 -14.84
CA SER A 91 27.02 30.12 -16.08
C SER A 91 25.63 30.75 -16.33
N ARG A 92 24.56 29.97 -16.18
CA ARG A 92 23.18 30.46 -16.31
C ARG A 92 22.84 31.56 -15.30
N LYS A 93 23.31 31.44 -14.06
CA LYS A 93 23.10 32.46 -13.02
C LYS A 93 23.88 33.74 -13.35
N MET A 94 25.12 33.61 -13.82
CA MET A 94 25.94 34.75 -14.23
C MET A 94 25.32 35.48 -15.43
N GLU A 95 24.84 34.76 -16.44
CA GLU A 95 24.18 35.36 -17.61
C GLU A 95 22.92 36.12 -17.20
N LYS A 96 22.09 35.52 -16.31
CA LYS A 96 20.93 36.22 -15.75
C LYS A 96 21.31 37.52 -15.04
N ALA A 97 22.37 37.50 -14.24
CA ALA A 97 22.86 38.69 -13.54
C ALA A 97 23.37 39.77 -14.52
N LYS A 98 24.09 39.36 -15.56
CA LYS A 98 24.59 40.24 -16.62
C LYS A 98 23.46 40.93 -17.38
N ILE A 99 22.43 40.18 -17.78
CA ILE A 99 21.24 40.74 -18.45
C ILE A 99 20.56 41.76 -17.54
N LEU A 100 20.35 41.44 -16.27
CA LEU A 100 19.74 42.38 -15.32
C LEU A 100 20.58 43.65 -15.14
N GLN A 101 21.90 43.53 -15.11
CA GLN A 101 22.81 44.68 -15.03
C GLN A 101 22.70 45.57 -16.27
N GLN A 102 22.69 44.98 -17.47
CA GLN A 102 22.55 45.74 -18.72
C GLN A 102 21.19 46.44 -18.83
N LEU A 103 20.11 45.77 -18.44
CA LEU A 103 18.78 46.36 -18.38
C LEU A 103 18.71 47.51 -17.35
N SER A 104 19.32 47.35 -16.19
CA SER A 104 19.41 48.41 -15.18
C SER A 104 20.16 49.64 -15.71
N LYS A 105 21.26 49.43 -16.46
CA LYS A 105 22.00 50.54 -17.10
C LYS A 105 21.11 51.32 -18.08
N ILE A 106 20.38 50.62 -18.94
CA ILE A 106 19.44 51.24 -19.89
C ILE A 106 18.35 52.01 -19.12
N GLN A 107 17.74 51.39 -18.11
CA GLN A 107 16.72 52.03 -17.27
C GLN A 107 17.25 53.30 -16.58
N ASN A 108 18.48 53.28 -16.08
CA ASN A 108 19.08 54.44 -15.43
C ASN A 108 19.33 55.58 -16.42
N ASN A 109 19.78 55.28 -17.64
CA ASN A 109 19.94 56.29 -18.69
C ASN A 109 18.58 56.90 -19.09
N VAL A 110 17.52 56.07 -19.20
CA VAL A 110 16.16 56.56 -19.44
C VAL A 110 15.66 57.44 -18.29
N LYS A 111 15.92 57.08 -17.03
CA LYS A 111 15.58 57.93 -15.88
C LYS A 111 16.32 59.26 -15.88
N LYS A 112 17.61 59.27 -16.26
CA LYS A 112 18.38 60.51 -16.44
C LYS A 112 17.75 61.39 -17.51
N LEU A 113 17.40 60.82 -18.66
CA LEU A 113 16.70 61.53 -19.73
C LEU A 113 15.38 62.14 -19.25
N GLN A 114 14.57 61.36 -18.51
CA GLN A 114 13.31 61.81 -17.93
C GLN A 114 13.49 62.96 -16.93
N GLN A 115 14.57 62.94 -16.15
CA GLN A 115 14.87 64.00 -15.17
C GLN A 115 15.31 65.29 -15.87
N GLU A 116 16.18 65.18 -16.87
CA GLU A 116 16.62 66.32 -17.68
C GLU A 116 15.44 66.93 -18.46
N LEU A 117 14.42 66.15 -18.83
CA LEU A 117 13.21 66.66 -19.49
C LEU A 117 12.23 67.42 -18.57
N LYS A 118 12.32 67.27 -17.24
CA LYS A 118 11.34 67.84 -16.29
C LYS A 118 11.58 69.31 -15.97
N ASP A 119 12.83 69.75 -16.02
CA ASP A 119 13.24 71.11 -15.73
C ASP A 119 14.04 71.63 -16.92
N VAL A 120 13.61 72.78 -17.49
CA VAL A 120 14.38 73.73 -18.35
C VAL A 120 13.70 74.05 -19.70
N LYS A 121 13.81 75.34 -20.09
CA LYS A 121 13.41 75.88 -21.40
C LYS A 121 14.35 75.38 -22.51
N PRO A 122 13.86 75.03 -23.71
CA PRO A 122 14.68 74.47 -24.77
C PRO A 122 15.70 75.48 -25.33
N THR A 123 16.88 75.52 -24.71
CA THR A 123 18.09 76.17 -25.21
C THR A 123 18.79 75.21 -26.19
N PRO A 124 19.43 75.69 -27.28
CA PRO A 124 20.14 74.82 -28.23
C PRO A 124 21.16 73.86 -27.59
N GLU A 125 21.88 74.30 -26.56
CA GLU A 125 22.83 73.48 -25.80
C GLU A 125 22.15 72.35 -25.02
N PHE A 126 20.97 72.61 -24.45
CA PHE A 126 20.15 71.63 -23.76
C PHE A 126 19.60 70.57 -24.72
N VAL A 127 19.12 71.00 -25.90
CA VAL A 127 18.68 70.08 -26.96
C VAL A 127 19.84 69.17 -27.42
N GLY A 128 21.07 69.70 -27.50
CA GLY A 128 22.27 68.92 -27.75
C GLY A 128 22.52 67.83 -26.70
N LYS A 129 22.42 68.18 -25.42
CA LYS A 129 22.58 67.24 -24.29
C LYS A 129 21.51 66.14 -24.27
N ILE A 130 20.25 66.48 -24.58
CA ILE A 130 19.16 65.51 -24.70
C ILE A 130 19.42 64.52 -25.84
N LYS A 131 19.88 65.04 -26.99
CA LYS A 131 20.23 64.20 -28.14
C LYS A 131 21.35 63.23 -27.81
N GLU A 132 22.40 63.66 -27.11
CA GLU A 132 23.49 62.80 -26.65
C GLU A 132 22.99 61.67 -25.75
N ILE A 133 22.14 61.98 -24.76
CA ILE A 133 21.56 60.96 -23.87
C ILE A 133 20.65 59.98 -24.65
N MET A 134 19.88 60.47 -25.63
CA MET A 134 19.05 59.62 -26.49
C MET A 134 19.90 58.68 -27.35
N GLU A 135 20.98 59.18 -27.95
CA GLU A 135 21.93 58.38 -28.72
C GLU A 135 22.62 57.34 -27.83
N GLU A 136 23.00 57.68 -26.59
CA GLU A 136 23.54 56.71 -25.63
C GLU A 136 22.55 55.60 -25.28
N ILE A 137 21.27 55.93 -25.09
CA ILE A 137 20.22 54.95 -24.81
C ILE A 137 20.01 54.04 -26.02
N GLU A 138 19.91 54.61 -27.22
CA GLU A 138 19.71 53.87 -28.45
C GLU A 138 20.89 52.93 -28.74
N ASN A 139 22.12 53.42 -28.58
CA ASN A 139 23.34 52.62 -28.70
C ASN A 139 23.38 51.50 -27.66
N ALA A 140 22.99 51.76 -26.40
CA ALA A 140 22.94 50.74 -25.36
C ALA A 140 21.88 49.66 -25.65
N ILE A 141 20.72 50.04 -26.17
CA ILE A 141 19.65 49.10 -26.56
C ILE A 141 20.09 48.26 -27.76
N ASN A 142 20.69 48.89 -28.78
CA ASN A 142 21.15 48.19 -29.98
C ASN A 142 22.29 47.23 -29.66
N ALA A 143 23.27 47.64 -28.84
CA ALA A 143 24.35 46.77 -28.38
C ALA A 143 23.81 45.57 -27.57
N PHE A 144 22.86 45.81 -26.66
CA PHE A 144 22.21 44.75 -25.90
C PHE A 144 21.50 43.73 -26.82
N LYS A 145 20.68 44.22 -27.76
CA LYS A 145 19.96 43.35 -28.70
C LYS A 145 20.91 42.54 -29.57
N GLU A 146 21.98 43.16 -30.06
CA GLU A 146 22.97 42.51 -30.90
C GLU A 146 23.76 41.45 -30.14
N GLU A 147 24.20 41.74 -28.91
CA GLU A 147 24.88 40.77 -28.05
C GLU A 147 23.97 39.56 -27.74
N GLN A 148 22.71 39.81 -27.36
CA GLN A 148 21.76 38.73 -27.09
C GLN A 148 21.46 37.90 -28.36
N ARG A 149 21.40 38.53 -29.54
CA ARG A 149 21.26 37.84 -30.83
C ARG A 149 22.46 36.93 -31.11
N GLN A 150 23.68 37.41 -30.87
CA GLN A 150 24.90 36.62 -31.06
C GLN A 150 24.96 35.42 -30.11
N ILE A 151 24.65 35.63 -28.82
CA ILE A 151 24.59 34.56 -27.82
C ILE A 151 23.55 33.51 -28.22
N TYR A 152 22.35 33.95 -28.62
CA TYR A 152 21.29 33.05 -29.07
C TYR A 152 21.71 32.21 -30.29
N GLN A 153 22.32 32.85 -31.30
CA GLN A 153 22.81 32.13 -32.48
C GLN A 153 23.91 31.13 -32.15
N GLN A 154 24.77 31.44 -31.17
CA GLN A 154 25.81 30.52 -30.72
C GLN A 154 25.20 29.32 -29.98
N LEU A 155 24.26 29.56 -29.06
CA LEU A 155 23.55 28.50 -28.34
C LEU A 155 22.79 27.57 -29.29
N LEU A 156 22.15 28.09 -30.35
CA LEU A 156 21.51 27.24 -31.37
C LEU A 156 22.48 26.33 -32.12
N LYS A 157 23.70 26.80 -32.39
CA LYS A 157 24.74 25.97 -33.03
C LYS A 157 25.21 24.86 -32.09
N GLU A 158 25.41 25.20 -30.82
CA GLU A 158 25.80 24.25 -29.77
C GLU A 158 24.71 23.21 -29.52
N GLU A 159 23.45 23.63 -29.39
CA GLU A 159 22.29 22.74 -29.28
C GLU A 159 22.25 21.75 -30.43
N LYS A 160 22.38 22.23 -31.68
CA LYS A 160 22.42 21.37 -32.86
C LYS A 160 23.59 20.39 -32.82
N ALA A 161 24.76 20.82 -32.37
CA ALA A 161 25.94 19.97 -32.25
C ALA A 161 25.72 18.86 -31.22
N VAL A 162 25.25 19.20 -30.02
CA VAL A 162 24.97 18.25 -28.94
C VAL A 162 23.85 17.28 -29.33
N ILE A 163 22.78 17.74 -29.99
CA ILE A 163 21.72 16.84 -30.51
C ILE A 163 22.29 15.84 -31.50
N ASN A 164 23.17 16.27 -32.41
CA ASN A 164 23.80 15.35 -33.36
C ASN A 164 24.68 14.33 -32.62
N GLU A 165 25.48 14.76 -31.64
CA GLU A 165 26.30 13.87 -30.82
C GLU A 165 25.45 12.86 -30.05
N LEU A 166 24.37 13.30 -29.40
CA LEU A 166 23.42 12.42 -28.72
C LEU A 166 22.83 11.39 -29.69
N SER A 167 22.42 11.80 -30.88
CA SER A 167 21.88 10.88 -31.89
C SER A 167 22.89 9.82 -32.36
N LEU A 168 24.19 10.15 -32.34
CA LEU A 168 25.26 9.19 -32.63
C LEU A 168 25.44 8.21 -31.48
N PHE A 169 25.39 8.69 -30.24
CA PHE A 169 25.46 7.85 -29.04
C PHE A 169 24.24 6.93 -28.92
N GLU A 170 23.03 7.41 -29.19
CA GLU A 170 21.81 6.61 -29.19
C GLU A 170 21.93 5.43 -30.17
N ARG A 171 22.36 5.68 -31.42
CA ARG A 171 22.62 4.61 -32.39
C ARG A 171 23.68 3.63 -31.91
N LYS A 172 24.72 4.11 -31.23
CA LYS A 172 25.78 3.26 -30.67
C LYS A 172 25.21 2.33 -29.58
N VAL A 173 24.35 2.86 -28.71
CA VAL A 173 23.67 2.08 -27.66
C VAL A 173 22.71 1.06 -28.26
N GLU A 174 21.95 1.42 -29.30
CA GLU A 174 21.09 0.50 -30.05
C GLU A 174 21.89 -0.65 -30.67
N LEU A 175 23.05 -0.36 -31.27
CA LEU A 175 23.97 -1.36 -31.81
C LEU A 175 24.53 -2.29 -30.73
N TRP A 176 24.83 -1.77 -29.53
CA TRP A 176 25.25 -2.59 -28.39
C TRP A 176 24.12 -3.50 -27.89
N ALA A 177 22.88 -2.98 -27.84
CA ALA A 177 21.71 -3.73 -27.40
C ALA A 177 21.34 -4.89 -28.36
N LEU A 178 21.67 -4.75 -29.65
CA LEU A 178 21.49 -5.79 -30.67
C LEU A 178 22.50 -6.95 -30.57
N GLY A 179 23.51 -6.85 -29.69
CA GLY A 179 24.41 -7.94 -29.31
C GLY A 179 25.42 -8.34 -30.39
N ASN A 180 26.63 -7.78 -30.34
CA ASN A 180 27.70 -8.16 -31.28
C ASN A 180 28.95 -8.68 -30.56
N SER A 181 29.05 -10.01 -30.43
CA SER A 181 30.30 -10.74 -30.12
C SER A 181 31.38 -10.58 -31.20
N ALA A 182 31.04 -10.01 -32.36
CA ALA A 182 31.99 -9.72 -33.44
C ALA A 182 32.65 -8.34 -33.36
N ALA A 183 32.23 -7.46 -32.44
CA ALA A 183 32.71 -6.07 -32.39
C ALA A 183 34.08 -5.89 -31.71
N GLU A 184 34.58 -6.85 -30.92
CA GLU A 184 35.89 -6.70 -30.27
C GLU A 184 37.08 -6.78 -31.25
N LYS A 185 36.91 -7.34 -32.45
CA LYS A 185 38.01 -7.53 -33.41
C LYS A 185 38.21 -6.38 -34.41
N VAL A 186 37.32 -5.40 -34.46
CA VAL A 186 37.37 -4.33 -35.49
C VAL A 186 37.92 -3.00 -34.97
N TRP A 187 38.07 -2.82 -33.66
CA TRP A 187 38.42 -1.51 -33.09
C TRP A 187 39.80 -1.51 -32.44
N LYS A 188 40.82 -1.86 -33.23
CA LYS A 188 42.15 -1.25 -33.01
C LYS A 188 42.18 0.10 -33.72
N LEU A 189 42.27 1.15 -32.92
CA LEU A 189 42.40 2.55 -33.32
C LEU A 189 43.51 2.72 -34.36
N PRO A 190 43.27 3.31 -35.55
CA PRO A 190 44.37 3.79 -36.38
C PRO A 190 44.96 5.04 -35.72
N SER A 191 46.22 4.90 -35.33
CA SER A 191 47.11 5.97 -34.89
C SER A 191 47.01 7.20 -35.80
N ALA A 192 46.84 8.36 -35.17
CA ALA A 192 46.87 9.66 -35.80
C ALA A 192 48.24 9.91 -36.45
N ARG A 193 48.29 9.73 -37.78
CA ARG A 193 49.10 10.44 -38.78
C ARG A 193 49.16 9.58 -40.04
N ILE A 194 48.19 9.73 -40.95
CA ILE A 194 48.34 9.56 -42.41
C ILE A 194 47.08 10.20 -43.06
N THR A 195 47.29 11.40 -43.59
CA THR A 195 46.55 12.06 -44.68
C THR A 195 45.02 12.19 -44.61
N VAL A 196 44.59 13.39 -44.23
CA VAL A 196 43.25 14.00 -44.45
C VAL A 196 42.82 13.98 -45.94
N ALA A 197 43.73 13.67 -46.87
CA ALA A 197 43.43 13.53 -48.30
C ALA A 197 42.70 12.23 -48.69
N LYS A 198 42.86 11.13 -47.93
CA LYS A 198 42.26 9.82 -48.30
C LYS A 198 40.82 9.63 -47.82
N THR A 199 40.37 10.37 -46.80
CA THR A 199 38.99 10.28 -46.31
C THR A 199 37.98 11.01 -47.20
N LEU A 200 38.42 12.00 -47.99
CA LEU A 200 37.56 12.64 -48.99
C LEU A 200 37.40 11.81 -50.28
N GLU A 201 38.37 10.94 -50.57
CA GLU A 201 38.39 10.07 -51.76
C GLU A 201 37.31 8.97 -51.71
N ASN A 202 36.78 8.65 -50.51
CA ASN A 202 35.75 7.62 -50.34
C ASN A 202 34.30 8.10 -50.52
N HIS A 203 34.05 9.41 -50.63
CA HIS A 203 32.69 9.97 -50.72
C HIS A 203 32.40 10.67 -52.06
N LEU A 204 33.41 10.84 -52.91
CA LEU A 204 33.27 11.46 -54.21
C LEU A 204 33.07 10.38 -55.28
N PRO A 205 32.17 10.59 -56.25
CA PRO A 205 32.00 9.66 -57.36
C PRO A 205 33.29 9.44 -58.14
N LYS A 206 33.48 8.22 -58.66
CA LYS A 206 34.72 7.77 -59.34
C LYS A 206 35.10 8.69 -60.50
N GLU A 207 34.10 9.23 -61.20
CA GLU A 207 34.27 10.12 -62.36
C GLU A 207 34.81 11.50 -61.96
N VAL A 208 34.54 11.95 -60.72
CA VAL A 208 35.11 13.20 -60.18
C VAL A 208 36.61 13.02 -59.94
N ILE A 209 37.00 11.86 -59.41
CA ILE A 209 38.38 11.49 -59.12
C ILE A 209 39.16 11.28 -60.43
N GLU A 210 38.55 10.66 -61.43
CA GLU A 210 39.12 10.47 -62.75
C GLU A 210 39.43 11.81 -63.44
N PHE A 211 38.51 12.78 -63.39
CA PHE A 211 38.74 14.13 -63.89
C PHE A 211 39.86 14.87 -63.12
N GLU A 212 39.91 14.73 -61.79
CA GLU A 212 40.98 15.32 -60.96
C GLU A 212 42.36 14.76 -61.33
N ARG A 213 42.46 13.44 -61.51
CA ARG A 213 43.70 12.76 -61.94
C ARG A 213 44.10 13.16 -63.37
N PHE A 214 43.13 13.32 -64.26
CA PHE A 214 43.37 13.82 -65.62
C PHE A 214 43.98 15.22 -65.60
N LEU A 215 43.42 16.14 -64.81
CA LEU A 215 43.95 17.49 -64.64
C LEU A 215 45.39 17.50 -64.08
N GLN A 216 45.64 16.69 -63.05
CA GLN A 216 46.98 16.58 -62.45
C GLN A 216 48.02 16.05 -63.45
N ARG A 217 47.62 15.11 -64.32
CA ARG A 217 48.51 14.47 -65.29
C ARG A 217 48.75 15.33 -66.55
N THR A 218 47.84 16.24 -66.87
CA THR A 218 47.85 17.01 -68.13
C THR A 218 48.18 18.49 -67.98
N GLY A 219 48.70 18.92 -66.82
CA GLY A 219 49.12 20.30 -66.63
C GLY A 219 47.97 21.27 -66.28
N GLY A 220 46.94 20.77 -65.59
CA GLY A 220 45.87 21.58 -65.02
C GLY A 220 44.73 21.91 -65.99
N ARG A 221 43.99 22.98 -65.69
CA ARG A 221 42.75 23.33 -66.43
C ARG A 221 43.03 23.83 -67.85
N GLN A 222 44.27 24.23 -68.13
CA GLN A 222 44.71 24.75 -69.41
C GLN A 222 45.58 23.76 -70.20
N GLY A 223 45.76 22.53 -69.72
CA GLY A 223 46.50 21.52 -70.48
C GLY A 223 48.02 21.80 -70.58
N GLY A 224 48.57 22.58 -69.64
CA GLY A 224 49.95 23.06 -69.70
C GLY A 224 50.19 24.25 -70.64
N TRP A 225 49.14 24.80 -71.26
CA TRP A 225 49.22 26.04 -72.03
C TRP A 225 49.04 27.26 -71.11
N ASP A 226 49.62 28.39 -71.50
CA ASP A 226 49.35 29.65 -70.82
C ASP A 226 47.91 30.13 -71.11
N ASP A 227 47.42 31.05 -70.29
CA ASP A 227 46.05 31.54 -70.40
C ASP A 227 45.79 32.28 -71.73
N TYR A 228 46.80 32.94 -72.30
CA TYR A 228 46.65 33.71 -73.53
C TYR A 228 46.47 32.79 -74.74
N ASP A 229 47.35 31.82 -74.90
CA ASP A 229 47.34 30.80 -75.95
C ASP A 229 46.11 29.92 -75.82
N HIS A 230 45.76 29.49 -74.59
CA HIS A 230 44.57 28.69 -74.36
C HIS A 230 43.29 29.43 -74.74
N GLN A 231 43.15 30.71 -74.38
CA GLN A 231 41.99 31.53 -74.76
C GLN A 231 41.90 31.77 -76.27
N ASN A 232 43.03 32.01 -76.93
CA ASN A 232 43.07 32.14 -78.39
C ASN A 232 42.70 30.84 -79.08
N PHE A 233 43.21 29.70 -78.62
CA PHE A 233 42.82 28.38 -79.08
C PHE A 233 41.31 28.16 -78.96
N LEU A 234 40.70 28.46 -77.81
CA LEU A 234 39.25 28.30 -77.61
C LEU A 234 38.43 29.19 -78.56
N LYS A 235 38.84 30.44 -78.77
CA LYS A 235 38.19 31.37 -79.71
C LYS A 235 38.23 30.83 -81.14
N ILE A 236 39.39 30.34 -81.58
CA ILE A 236 39.60 29.78 -82.91
C ILE A 236 38.76 28.50 -83.06
N ARG A 237 38.85 27.57 -82.10
CA ARG A 237 38.09 26.32 -82.13
C ARG A 237 36.57 26.54 -82.15
N THR A 238 36.08 27.50 -81.36
CA THR A 238 34.66 27.88 -81.34
C THR A 238 34.21 28.53 -82.64
N LYS A 239 35.11 29.26 -83.33
CA LYS A 239 34.85 29.90 -84.62
C LYS A 239 34.81 28.90 -85.77
N TYR A 240 35.65 27.87 -85.75
CA TYR A 240 35.80 26.94 -86.88
C TYR A 240 35.10 25.60 -86.75
N ARG A 241 34.63 25.16 -85.56
CA ARG A 241 33.80 23.96 -85.27
C ARG A 241 33.82 22.85 -86.35
N GLY A 242 35.01 22.32 -86.69
CA GLY A 242 35.16 21.21 -87.63
C GLY A 242 35.50 21.55 -89.09
N ARG A 243 35.87 22.79 -89.44
CA ARG A 243 36.36 23.14 -90.79
C ARG A 243 37.87 22.94 -90.95
N LEU A 244 38.31 22.50 -92.13
CA LEU A 244 39.72 22.22 -92.48
C LEU A 244 40.66 23.44 -92.33
N SER A 245 40.13 24.65 -92.43
CA SER A 245 40.88 25.91 -92.27
C SER A 245 41.26 26.25 -90.81
N TYR A 246 40.87 25.41 -89.85
CA TYR A 246 41.16 25.59 -88.43
C TYR A 246 42.67 25.60 -88.13
N MET A 247 43.42 24.67 -88.73
CA MET A 247 44.84 24.50 -88.44
C MET A 247 45.68 25.70 -88.94
N ASP A 248 45.35 26.23 -90.11
CA ASP A 248 46.09 27.35 -90.71
C ASP A 248 45.86 28.67 -89.96
N GLU A 249 44.65 28.90 -89.45
CA GLU A 249 44.35 30.07 -88.63
C GLU A 249 44.90 29.95 -87.19
N ALA A 250 44.92 28.73 -86.64
CA ALA A 250 45.52 28.44 -85.34
C ALA A 250 47.03 28.71 -85.35
N LEU A 251 47.75 28.26 -86.40
CA LEU A 251 49.18 28.53 -86.57
C LEU A 251 49.51 30.02 -86.73
N LYS A 252 48.63 30.80 -87.39
CA LYS A 252 48.83 32.25 -87.57
C LYS A 252 48.66 33.05 -86.28
N ARG A 253 47.74 32.63 -85.40
CA ARG A 253 47.40 33.35 -84.17
C ARG A 253 48.18 32.90 -82.94
N LEU A 254 48.65 31.65 -82.93
CA LEU A 254 49.46 31.08 -81.87
C LEU A 254 50.93 31.10 -82.29
N SER A 255 51.52 32.29 -82.22
CA SER A 255 52.93 32.49 -82.56
C SER A 255 53.82 31.71 -81.58
N GLY A 256 54.57 30.72 -82.08
CA GLY A 256 55.47 29.89 -81.28
C GLY A 256 54.95 28.49 -80.94
N LYS A 257 53.77 28.10 -81.43
CA LYS A 257 53.26 26.72 -81.32
C LYS A 257 53.37 25.99 -82.66
N THR A 258 53.76 24.73 -82.61
CA THR A 258 53.80 23.87 -83.79
C THR A 258 52.42 23.33 -84.13
N LYS A 259 52.28 22.78 -85.34
CA LYS A 259 51.04 22.13 -85.77
C LYS A 259 50.71 20.95 -84.86
N GLU A 260 51.74 20.23 -84.45
CA GLU A 260 51.70 19.09 -83.55
C GLU A 260 51.21 19.50 -82.15
N ASP A 261 51.72 20.61 -81.61
CA ASP A 261 51.27 21.15 -80.31
C ASP A 261 49.76 21.48 -80.33
N ILE A 262 49.29 22.13 -81.40
CA ILE A 262 47.88 22.47 -81.57
C ILE A 262 47.02 21.20 -81.67
N GLN A 263 47.48 20.17 -82.38
CA GLN A 263 46.75 18.89 -82.47
C GLN A 263 46.71 18.12 -81.15
N GLN A 264 47.82 18.12 -80.39
CA GLN A 264 47.87 17.49 -79.08
C GLN A 264 46.94 18.20 -78.09
N HIS A 265 46.94 19.53 -78.11
CA HIS A 265 46.03 20.34 -77.30
C HIS A 265 44.57 20.18 -77.72
N ASP A 266 44.31 20.00 -79.02
CA ASP A 266 42.97 19.71 -79.52
C ASP A 266 42.43 18.37 -79.00
N LYS A 267 43.25 17.32 -79.02
CA LYS A 267 42.94 16.01 -78.46
C LYS A 267 42.73 16.09 -76.94
N TRP A 268 43.62 16.77 -76.23
CA TRP A 268 43.48 17.00 -74.79
C TRP A 268 42.17 17.72 -74.46
N TYR A 269 41.79 18.77 -75.21
CA TYR A 269 40.56 19.51 -74.96
C TYR A 269 39.30 18.66 -75.23
N GLN A 270 39.33 17.77 -76.23
CA GLN A 270 38.23 16.82 -76.45
C GLN A 270 38.04 15.89 -75.24
N GLU A 271 39.13 15.34 -74.73
CA GLU A 271 39.12 14.47 -73.55
C GLU A 271 38.70 15.24 -72.29
N TYR A 272 39.18 16.47 -72.13
CA TYR A 272 38.78 17.39 -71.05
C TYR A 272 37.27 17.63 -71.05
N VAL A 273 36.66 17.92 -72.20
CA VAL A 273 35.21 18.18 -72.31
C VAL A 273 34.41 16.94 -71.90
N ILE A 274 34.77 15.75 -72.41
CA ILE A 274 34.10 14.49 -72.10
C ILE A 274 34.18 14.19 -70.60
N LEU A 275 35.38 14.28 -70.00
CA LEU A 275 35.56 14.00 -68.57
C LEU A 275 34.89 15.04 -67.69
N HIS A 276 34.87 16.31 -68.11
CA HIS A 276 34.17 17.38 -67.39
C HIS A 276 32.64 17.19 -67.40
N GLU A 277 32.07 16.75 -68.53
CA GLU A 277 30.65 16.40 -68.62
C GLU A 277 30.30 15.20 -67.75
N ARG A 278 31.10 14.12 -67.79
CA ARG A 278 30.93 12.95 -66.91
C ARG A 278 31.00 13.33 -65.43
N LYS A 279 31.94 14.21 -65.05
CA LYS A 279 32.02 14.77 -63.69
C LYS A 279 30.73 15.51 -63.31
N LYS A 280 30.21 16.37 -64.17
CA LYS A 280 28.95 17.12 -63.91
C LYS A 280 27.76 16.17 -63.73
N GLU A 281 27.61 15.18 -64.59
CA GLU A 281 26.54 14.19 -64.49
C GLU A 281 26.64 13.35 -63.22
N SER A 282 27.85 12.91 -62.87
CA SER A 282 28.08 12.10 -61.67
C SER A 282 27.79 12.90 -60.39
N ILE A 283 28.19 14.17 -60.34
CA ILE A 283 27.82 15.09 -59.24
C ILE A 283 26.31 15.27 -59.15
N LYS A 284 25.61 15.43 -60.29
CA LYS A 284 24.15 15.58 -60.32
C LYS A 284 23.46 14.32 -59.75
N LYS A 285 23.84 13.13 -60.23
CA LYS A 285 23.31 11.84 -59.75
C LYS A 285 23.61 11.62 -58.26
N TRP A 286 24.81 11.98 -57.80
CA TRP A 286 25.19 11.88 -56.40
C TRP A 286 24.33 12.80 -55.52
N LYS A 287 24.11 14.05 -55.92
CA LYS A 287 23.23 14.99 -55.20
C LYS A 287 21.79 14.48 -55.12
N GLU A 288 21.27 13.95 -56.22
CA GLU A 288 19.92 13.37 -56.27
C GLU A 288 19.79 12.16 -55.35
N LYS A 289 20.76 11.24 -55.37
CA LYS A 289 20.80 10.08 -54.47
C LYS A 289 20.86 10.50 -53.01
N GLN A 290 21.69 11.48 -52.67
CA GLN A 290 21.78 12.03 -51.32
C GLN A 290 20.45 12.65 -50.87
N GLN A 291 19.73 13.33 -51.76
CA GLN A 291 18.42 13.90 -51.44
C GLN A 291 17.37 12.81 -51.21
N GLN A 292 17.33 11.77 -52.06
CA GLN A 292 16.42 10.63 -51.88
C GLN A 292 16.69 9.87 -50.57
N GLU A 293 17.95 9.69 -50.21
CA GLU A 293 18.33 9.02 -48.96
C GLU A 293 17.90 9.83 -47.72
N LYS A 294 18.07 11.17 -47.76
CA LYS A 294 17.54 12.05 -46.70
C LYS A 294 16.02 11.96 -46.56
N GLU A 295 15.28 11.93 -47.67
CA GLU A 295 13.82 11.82 -47.63
C GLU A 295 13.36 10.45 -47.10
N ARG A 296 14.04 9.36 -47.46
CA ARG A 296 13.79 8.03 -46.90
C ARG A 296 14.03 7.99 -45.39
N ASN A 297 15.17 8.51 -44.94
CA ASN A 297 15.51 8.58 -43.52
C ASN A 297 14.51 9.46 -42.74
N PHE A 298 14.03 10.54 -43.34
CA PHE A 298 12.99 11.39 -42.75
C PHE A 298 11.67 10.63 -42.59
N LYS A 299 11.21 9.92 -43.64
CA LYS A 299 9.98 9.09 -43.60
C LYS A 299 10.09 7.94 -42.60
N GLU A 300 11.26 7.34 -42.45
CA GLU A 300 11.49 6.26 -41.47
C GLU A 300 11.44 6.79 -40.03
N LYS A 301 12.06 7.95 -39.76
CA LYS A 301 11.96 8.65 -38.47
C LYS A 301 10.52 9.04 -38.14
N GLU A 302 9.77 9.56 -39.11
CA GLU A 302 8.36 9.93 -38.88
C GLU A 302 7.51 8.68 -38.54
N LYS A 303 7.78 7.54 -39.18
CA LYS A 303 7.10 6.27 -38.86
C LYS A 303 7.46 5.76 -37.47
N SER A 304 8.74 5.80 -37.07
CA SER A 304 9.15 5.34 -35.75
C SER A 304 8.59 6.24 -34.64
N GLU A 305 8.52 7.55 -34.87
CA GLU A 305 7.91 8.50 -33.93
C GLU A 305 6.40 8.26 -33.76
N LYS A 306 5.67 8.00 -34.86
CA LYS A 306 4.25 7.63 -34.81
C LYS A 306 4.01 6.34 -34.01
N MET A 307 4.82 5.30 -34.28
CA MET A 307 4.77 4.03 -33.54
C MET A 307 5.05 4.21 -32.05
N LEU A 308 6.02 5.06 -31.70
CA LEU A 308 6.35 5.36 -30.30
C LEU A 308 5.18 6.06 -29.58
N LYS A 309 4.55 7.03 -30.26
CA LYS A 309 3.41 7.78 -29.72
C LYS A 309 2.19 6.89 -29.50
N GLU A 310 1.91 5.97 -30.42
CA GLU A 310 0.82 5.00 -30.28
C GLU A 310 1.07 4.03 -29.12
N ARG A 311 2.30 3.52 -28.98
CA ARG A 311 2.68 2.66 -27.85
C ARG A 311 2.55 3.36 -26.50
N TRP A 312 2.90 4.65 -26.45
CA TRP A 312 2.76 5.47 -25.26
C TRP A 312 1.28 5.65 -24.87
N LEU A 313 0.41 5.95 -25.83
CA LEU A 313 -1.04 6.07 -25.60
C LEU A 313 -1.65 4.77 -25.07
N GLN A 314 -1.30 3.63 -25.67
CA GLN A 314 -1.76 2.31 -25.21
C GLN A 314 -1.31 2.03 -23.76
N HIS A 315 -0.08 2.41 -23.41
CA HIS A 315 0.43 2.25 -22.04
C HIS A 315 -0.31 3.16 -21.05
N GLU A 316 -0.58 4.41 -21.42
CA GLU A 316 -1.35 5.34 -20.57
C GLU A 316 -2.79 4.83 -20.34
N GLU A 317 -3.44 4.33 -21.37
CA GLU A 317 -4.81 3.80 -21.28
C GLU A 317 -4.85 2.53 -20.42
N ALA A 318 -3.90 1.61 -20.58
CA ALA A 318 -3.78 0.43 -19.73
C ALA A 318 -3.52 0.78 -18.26
N GLN A 319 -2.75 1.85 -17.98
CA GLN A 319 -2.56 2.34 -16.62
C GLN A 319 -3.86 2.92 -16.03
N LYS A 320 -4.61 3.71 -16.80
CA LYS A 320 -5.90 4.25 -16.36
C LYS A 320 -6.91 3.13 -16.05
N GLN A 321 -7.00 2.12 -16.90
CA GLN A 321 -7.87 0.96 -16.67
C GLN A 321 -7.49 0.19 -15.39
N LYS A 322 -6.19 -0.07 -15.18
CA LYS A 322 -5.73 -0.72 -13.94
C LYS A 322 -6.06 0.09 -12.69
N ALA A 323 -5.88 1.41 -12.74
CA ALA A 323 -6.23 2.29 -11.61
C ALA A 323 -7.74 2.31 -11.34
N GLU A 324 -8.57 2.27 -12.38
CA GLU A 324 -10.02 2.21 -12.25
C GLU A 324 -10.47 0.86 -11.67
N GLU A 325 -9.92 -0.25 -12.14
CA GLU A 325 -10.17 -1.58 -11.58
C GLU A 325 -9.79 -1.67 -10.10
N GLU A 326 -8.64 -1.09 -9.72
CA GLU A 326 -8.20 -1.06 -8.32
C GLU A 326 -9.17 -0.24 -7.45
N ARG A 327 -9.66 0.91 -7.96
CA ARG A 327 -10.70 1.70 -7.28
C ARG A 327 -11.99 0.91 -7.09
N LYS A 328 -12.46 0.22 -8.14
CA LYS A 328 -13.65 -0.63 -8.08
C LYS A 328 -13.48 -1.77 -7.07
N ARG A 329 -12.31 -2.42 -7.05
CA ARG A 329 -11.99 -3.46 -6.04
C ARG A 329 -12.02 -2.89 -4.63
N LYS A 330 -11.35 -1.77 -4.37
CA LYS A 330 -11.35 -1.09 -3.06
C LYS A 330 -12.77 -0.76 -2.60
N GLN A 331 -13.59 -0.22 -3.50
CA GLN A 331 -14.98 0.12 -3.20
C GLN A 331 -15.81 -1.12 -2.86
N ALA A 332 -15.69 -2.20 -3.63
CA ALA A 332 -16.36 -3.46 -3.33
C ALA A 332 -15.95 -4.03 -1.96
N THR A 333 -14.66 -3.94 -1.59
CA THR A 333 -14.18 -4.38 -0.26
C THR A 333 -14.81 -3.56 0.87
N VAL A 334 -14.91 -2.23 0.69
CA VAL A 334 -15.54 -1.34 1.68
C VAL A 334 -17.03 -1.64 1.82
N GLU A 335 -17.73 -1.85 0.71
CA GLU A 335 -19.15 -2.21 0.73
C GLU A 335 -19.41 -3.56 1.39
N ALA A 336 -18.57 -4.57 1.09
CA ALA A 336 -18.63 -5.87 1.74
C ALA A 336 -18.39 -5.76 3.27
N TRP A 337 -17.39 -4.97 3.67
CA TRP A 337 -17.11 -4.71 5.09
C TRP A 337 -18.28 -3.99 5.79
N LYS A 338 -18.90 -3.01 5.14
CA LYS A 338 -20.11 -2.33 5.66
C LYS A 338 -21.26 -3.33 5.87
N LYS A 339 -21.54 -4.18 4.89
CA LYS A 339 -22.57 -5.24 5.00
C LYS A 339 -22.25 -6.20 6.16
N GLN A 340 -21.00 -6.64 6.26
CA GLN A 340 -20.56 -7.51 7.35
C GLN A 340 -20.72 -6.85 8.71
N LYS A 341 -20.40 -5.55 8.83
CA LYS A 341 -20.56 -4.79 10.08
C LYS A 341 -22.02 -4.69 10.51
N VAL A 342 -22.94 -4.47 9.57
CA VAL A 342 -24.40 -4.45 9.85
C VAL A 342 -24.87 -5.83 10.33
N VAL A 343 -24.45 -6.90 9.66
CA VAL A 343 -24.80 -8.27 10.08
C VAL A 343 -24.24 -8.59 11.47
N ALA A 344 -22.98 -8.24 11.74
CA ALA A 344 -22.37 -8.43 13.05
C ALA A 344 -23.11 -7.66 14.15
N PHE A 345 -23.47 -6.40 13.89
CA PHE A 345 -24.27 -5.60 14.81
C PHE A 345 -25.65 -6.22 15.08
N ALA A 346 -26.33 -6.74 14.05
CA ALA A 346 -27.62 -7.42 14.22
C ALA A 346 -27.48 -8.72 15.04
N ILE A 347 -26.40 -9.48 14.86
CA ILE A 347 -26.11 -10.69 15.65
C ILE A 347 -25.86 -10.32 17.12
N ASP A 348 -25.09 -9.26 17.38
CA ASP A 348 -24.80 -8.79 18.74
C ASP A 348 -26.08 -8.32 19.44
N GLN A 349 -26.91 -7.52 18.75
CA GLN A 349 -28.19 -7.06 19.28
C GLN A 349 -29.15 -8.23 19.57
N ALA A 350 -29.25 -9.20 18.65
CA ALA A 350 -30.07 -10.39 18.87
C ALA A 350 -29.54 -11.24 20.04
N SER A 351 -28.23 -11.28 20.24
CA SER A 351 -27.61 -11.99 21.37
C SER A 351 -27.87 -11.29 22.71
N GLN A 352 -27.82 -9.95 22.74
CA GLN A 352 -28.19 -9.16 23.91
C GLN A 352 -29.66 -9.37 24.29
N LEU A 353 -30.58 -9.30 23.31
CA LEU A 353 -32.00 -9.54 23.54
C LEU A 353 -32.28 -10.95 24.09
N LYS A 354 -31.62 -11.98 23.54
CA LYS A 354 -31.72 -13.36 24.07
C LYS A 354 -31.19 -13.48 25.49
N LEU A 355 -30.11 -12.76 25.82
CA LEU A 355 -29.56 -12.76 27.17
C LEU A 355 -30.52 -12.08 28.15
N GLU A 356 -31.07 -10.93 27.78
CA GLU A 356 -32.09 -10.21 28.57
C GLU A 356 -33.38 -11.03 28.76
N GLU A 357 -33.85 -11.72 27.72
CA GLU A 357 -35.00 -12.62 27.83
C GLU A 357 -34.71 -13.77 28.80
N LYS A 358 -33.50 -14.35 28.73
CA LYS A 358 -33.08 -15.42 29.64
C LYS A 358 -32.96 -14.92 31.08
N THR A 359 -32.40 -13.74 31.32
CA THR A 359 -32.31 -13.16 32.67
C THR A 359 -33.67 -12.81 33.23
N LYS A 360 -34.58 -12.23 32.43
CA LYS A 360 -35.97 -11.98 32.84
C LYS A 360 -36.70 -13.28 33.18
N LYS A 361 -36.54 -14.33 32.36
CA LYS A 361 -37.14 -15.63 32.62
C LYS A 361 -36.61 -16.25 33.92
N GLN A 362 -35.30 -16.23 34.13
CA GLN A 362 -34.69 -16.68 35.39
C GLN A 362 -35.16 -15.84 36.58
N GLN A 363 -35.29 -14.53 36.44
CA GLN A 363 -35.79 -13.66 37.50
C GLN A 363 -37.25 -13.98 37.85
N MET A 364 -38.11 -14.21 36.84
CA MET A 364 -39.50 -14.63 37.04
C MET A 364 -39.58 -16.01 37.71
N GLU A 365 -38.74 -16.96 37.31
CA GLU A 365 -38.63 -18.29 37.93
C GLU A 365 -38.18 -18.16 39.40
N CYS A 366 -37.16 -17.35 39.70
CA CYS A 366 -36.72 -17.06 41.07
C CYS A 366 -37.83 -16.38 41.90
N GLN A 367 -38.53 -15.39 41.34
CA GLN A 367 -39.64 -14.72 42.02
C GLN A 367 -40.78 -15.69 42.32
N SER A 368 -41.14 -16.55 41.37
CA SER A 368 -42.14 -17.60 41.58
C SER A 368 -41.68 -18.60 42.65
N HIS A 369 -40.41 -19.00 42.64
CA HIS A 369 -39.86 -19.93 43.63
C HIS A 369 -39.89 -19.34 45.04
N VAL A 370 -39.50 -18.06 45.18
CA VAL A 370 -39.58 -17.32 46.45
C VAL A 370 -41.02 -17.21 46.93
N LYS A 371 -41.98 -16.93 46.02
CA LYS A 371 -43.41 -16.87 46.38
C LYS A 371 -43.93 -18.21 46.90
N LEU A 372 -43.61 -19.31 46.22
CA LEU A 372 -43.98 -20.66 46.66
C LEU A 372 -43.33 -21.03 48.01
N LEU A 373 -42.07 -20.65 48.23
CA LEU A 373 -41.38 -20.83 49.52
C LEU A 373 -42.04 -20.04 50.65
N LEU A 374 -42.46 -18.80 50.38
CA LEU A 374 -43.20 -17.99 51.36
C LEU A 374 -44.54 -18.64 51.70
N GLU A 375 -45.34 -19.03 50.71
CA GLU A 375 -46.63 -19.70 50.94
C GLU A 375 -46.45 -20.98 51.76
N ARG A 376 -45.49 -21.84 51.41
CA ARG A 376 -45.15 -23.04 52.19
C ARG A 376 -44.76 -22.71 53.63
N ASN A 377 -43.91 -21.69 53.85
CA ASN A 377 -43.52 -21.29 55.21
C ASN A 377 -44.71 -20.75 56.00
N THR A 378 -45.60 -19.97 55.39
CA THR A 378 -46.82 -19.48 56.07
C THR A 378 -47.74 -20.62 56.47
N LEU A 379 -47.95 -21.62 55.60
CA LEU A 379 -48.74 -22.81 55.91
C LEU A 379 -48.09 -23.64 57.02
N GLN A 380 -46.77 -23.86 56.94
CA GLN A 380 -46.03 -24.59 57.97
C GLN A 380 -46.06 -23.87 59.32
N LYS A 381 -46.02 -22.54 59.34
CA LYS A 381 -46.19 -21.73 60.56
C LYS A 381 -47.59 -21.90 61.14
N LYS A 382 -48.64 -21.83 60.32
CA LYS A 382 -50.03 -22.07 60.76
C LYS A 382 -50.22 -23.47 61.35
N VAL A 383 -49.70 -24.50 60.68
CA VAL A 383 -49.76 -25.90 61.19
C VAL A 383 -49.00 -26.04 62.52
N LYS A 384 -47.85 -25.38 62.67
CA LYS A 384 -47.11 -25.37 63.94
C LYS A 384 -47.88 -24.65 65.04
N GLU A 385 -48.46 -23.49 64.75
CA GLU A 385 -49.29 -22.72 65.69
C GLU A 385 -50.54 -23.51 66.12
N GLU A 386 -51.19 -24.23 65.19
CA GLU A 386 -52.32 -25.12 65.50
C GLU A 386 -51.89 -26.33 66.33
N LEU A 387 -50.76 -26.94 66.02
CA LEU A 387 -50.20 -28.05 66.81
C LEU A 387 -49.86 -27.59 68.23
N GLU A 388 -49.22 -26.43 68.38
CA GLU A 388 -48.87 -25.85 69.68
C GLU A 388 -50.13 -25.49 70.49
N LYS A 389 -51.18 -24.95 69.83
CA LYS A 389 -52.49 -24.76 70.47
C LYS A 389 -53.09 -26.07 70.96
N PHE A 390 -53.09 -27.10 70.11
CA PHE A 390 -53.61 -28.42 70.47
C PHE A 390 -52.83 -29.07 71.63
N GLU A 391 -51.50 -28.93 71.65
CA GLU A 391 -50.66 -29.39 72.76
C GLU A 391 -50.94 -28.62 74.05
N ASN A 392 -51.12 -27.30 73.97
CA ASN A 392 -51.46 -26.47 75.14
C ASN A 392 -52.84 -26.79 75.67
N GLU A 393 -53.85 -26.99 74.82
CA GLU A 393 -55.18 -27.46 75.21
C GLU A 393 -55.11 -28.83 75.89
N LYS A 394 -54.31 -29.76 75.35
CA LYS A 394 -54.08 -31.07 75.96
C LYS A 394 -53.41 -30.97 77.34
N LYS A 395 -52.43 -30.08 77.50
CA LYS A 395 -51.77 -29.83 78.79
C LYS A 395 -52.73 -29.19 79.79
N GLU A 396 -53.52 -28.21 79.37
CA GLU A 396 -54.51 -27.54 80.22
C GLU A 396 -55.59 -28.53 80.69
N GLU A 397 -56.09 -29.40 79.80
CA GLU A 397 -57.06 -30.43 80.16
C GLU A 397 -56.45 -31.44 81.14
N ALA A 398 -55.19 -31.86 80.91
CA ALA A 398 -54.49 -32.75 81.85
C ALA A 398 -54.24 -32.08 83.21
N GLU A 399 -53.96 -30.77 83.24
CA GLU A 399 -53.82 -30.01 84.49
C GLU A 399 -55.15 -29.88 85.21
N LYS A 400 -56.25 -29.58 84.51
CA LYS A 400 -57.61 -29.57 85.07
C LYS A 400 -57.98 -30.93 85.65
N GLU A 401 -57.68 -32.01 84.93
CA GLU A 401 -57.88 -33.38 85.40
C GLU A 401 -57.00 -33.71 86.61
N GLY A 402 -55.75 -33.25 86.62
CA GLY A 402 -54.84 -33.34 87.78
C GLY A 402 -55.41 -32.61 89.01
N ARG A 403 -55.89 -31.38 88.85
CA ARG A 403 -56.54 -30.60 89.90
C ARG A 403 -57.81 -31.29 90.43
N LYS A 404 -58.63 -31.87 89.55
CA LYS A 404 -59.81 -32.67 89.93
C LYS A 404 -59.41 -33.89 90.77
N LYS A 405 -58.35 -34.61 90.39
CA LYS A 405 -57.84 -35.77 91.15
C LYS A 405 -57.30 -35.37 92.53
N ILE A 406 -56.59 -34.26 92.64
CA ILE A 406 -56.11 -33.74 93.91
C ILE A 406 -57.30 -33.36 94.82
N ALA A 407 -58.27 -32.61 94.28
CA ALA A 407 -59.47 -32.25 95.02
C ALA A 407 -60.28 -33.48 95.47
N ALA A 408 -60.43 -34.49 94.60
CA ALA A 408 -61.07 -35.76 94.96
C ALA A 408 -60.29 -36.50 96.06
N GLY A 409 -58.95 -36.50 96.00
CA GLY A 409 -58.10 -37.07 97.04
C GLY A 409 -58.20 -36.34 98.38
N GLU A 410 -58.30 -35.01 98.37
CA GLU A 410 -58.52 -34.20 99.58
C GLU A 410 -59.91 -34.44 100.19
N ILE A 411 -60.95 -34.54 99.36
CA ILE A 411 -62.30 -34.92 99.80
C ILE A 411 -62.30 -36.31 100.44
N SER A 412 -61.62 -37.28 99.82
CA SER A 412 -61.50 -38.64 100.36
C SER A 412 -60.79 -38.66 101.73
N LYS A 413 -59.72 -37.88 101.90
CA LYS A 413 -59.03 -37.72 103.19
C LYS A 413 -59.91 -37.08 104.26
N PHE A 414 -60.73 -36.10 103.88
CA PHE A 414 -61.70 -35.48 104.79
C PHE A 414 -62.76 -36.50 105.24
N GLN A 415 -63.28 -37.31 104.30
CA GLN A 415 -64.24 -38.37 104.59
C GLN A 415 -63.65 -39.44 105.51
N GLU A 416 -62.40 -39.86 105.28
CA GLU A 416 -61.67 -40.80 106.16
C GLU A 416 -61.46 -40.22 107.56
N HIS A 417 -61.06 -38.94 107.67
CA HIS A 417 -60.89 -38.28 108.94
C HIS A 417 -62.21 -38.18 109.72
N ASP A 418 -63.31 -37.84 109.05
CA ASP A 418 -64.64 -37.79 109.67
C ASP A 418 -65.13 -39.18 110.09
N LEU A 419 -64.89 -40.22 109.30
CA LEU A 419 -65.15 -41.63 109.66
C LEU A 419 -64.37 -42.03 110.91
N HIS A 420 -63.06 -41.76 110.95
CA HIS A 420 -62.21 -42.07 112.09
C HIS A 420 -62.66 -41.33 113.37
N LYS A 421 -63.08 -40.06 113.24
CA LYS A 421 -63.65 -39.28 114.35
C LYS A 421 -64.98 -39.88 114.84
N LEU A 422 -65.80 -40.40 113.93
CA LEU A 422 -67.04 -41.09 114.24
C LEU A 422 -66.77 -42.40 115.01
N GLU A 423 -65.81 -43.21 114.55
CA GLU A 423 -65.37 -44.45 115.21
C GLU A 423 -64.86 -44.18 116.62
N LEU A 424 -64.02 -43.14 116.79
CA LEU A 424 -63.53 -42.73 118.12
C LEU A 424 -64.68 -42.35 119.05
N SER A 425 -65.69 -41.66 118.53
CA SER A 425 -66.89 -41.28 119.29
C SER A 425 -67.71 -42.49 119.73
N ILE A 426 -67.84 -43.50 118.86
CA ILE A 426 -68.52 -44.78 119.17
C ILE A 426 -67.76 -45.52 120.28
N LEU A 427 -66.44 -45.63 120.17
CA LEU A 427 -65.60 -46.28 121.19
C LEU A 427 -65.68 -45.55 122.54
N GLN A 428 -65.69 -44.21 122.54
CA GLN A 428 -65.88 -43.41 123.75
C GLN A 428 -67.25 -43.65 124.41
N LYS A 429 -68.32 -43.76 123.62
CA LYS A 429 -69.66 -44.10 124.12
C LYS A 429 -69.65 -45.50 124.75
N HIS A 430 -69.00 -46.46 124.11
CA HIS A 430 -68.88 -47.82 124.62
C HIS A 430 -68.09 -47.87 125.95
N ALA A 431 -67.00 -47.13 126.06
CA ALA A 431 -66.21 -47.02 127.30
C ALA A 431 -67.02 -46.41 128.45
N LYS A 432 -67.79 -45.35 128.19
CA LYS A 432 -68.68 -44.73 129.20
C LYS A 432 -69.80 -45.69 129.66
N GLU A 433 -70.29 -46.55 128.76
CA GLU A 433 -71.28 -47.56 129.11
C GLU A 433 -70.68 -48.67 129.98
N ILE A 434 -69.46 -49.11 129.68
CA ILE A 434 -68.71 -50.07 130.52
C ILE A 434 -68.47 -49.48 131.92
N GLU A 435 -68.04 -48.21 132.03
CA GLU A 435 -67.82 -47.55 133.32
C GLU A 435 -69.13 -47.44 134.14
N LYS A 436 -70.27 -47.16 133.49
CA LYS A 436 -71.60 -47.20 134.13
C LYS A 436 -71.95 -48.60 134.64
N GLN A 437 -71.67 -49.64 133.85
CA GLN A 437 -71.91 -51.02 134.27
C GLN A 437 -71.02 -51.41 135.46
N GLU A 438 -69.76 -50.98 135.49
CA GLU A 438 -68.88 -51.18 136.64
C GLU A 438 -69.34 -50.45 137.90
N ARG A 439 -69.79 -49.19 137.78
CA ARG A 439 -70.38 -48.45 138.91
C ARG A 439 -71.62 -49.14 139.46
N LYS A 440 -72.49 -49.67 138.60
CA LYS A 440 -73.65 -50.49 139.01
C LYS A 440 -73.22 -51.75 139.76
N LYS A 441 -72.18 -52.45 139.29
CA LYS A 441 -71.62 -53.63 139.97
C LYS A 441 -71.01 -53.29 141.35
N ARG A 442 -70.36 -52.13 141.49
CA ARG A 442 -69.82 -51.64 142.78
C ARG A 442 -70.93 -51.30 143.79
N LEU A 443 -72.02 -50.66 143.33
CA LEU A 443 -73.19 -50.35 144.16
C LEU A 443 -73.92 -51.62 144.63
N ALA A 444 -74.02 -52.66 143.78
CA ALA A 444 -74.64 -53.93 144.15
C ALA A 444 -73.85 -54.65 145.27
N LYS A 445 -72.51 -54.68 145.18
CA LYS A 445 -71.63 -55.26 146.22
C LYS A 445 -71.68 -54.54 147.57
N LEU A 446 -72.04 -53.25 147.60
CA LEU A 446 -72.19 -52.48 148.84
C LEU A 446 -73.54 -52.72 149.54
N ARG A 447 -74.60 -53.07 148.80
CA ARG A 447 -75.92 -53.40 149.38
C ARG A 447 -75.95 -54.76 150.09
N GLU A 448 -75.16 -55.73 149.63
CA GLU A 448 -75.10 -57.06 150.24
C GLU A 448 -74.37 -57.07 151.60
N LYS A 449 -73.45 -56.12 151.83
CA LYS A 449 -72.67 -56.01 153.08
C LYS A 449 -73.44 -55.43 154.29
N VAL A 450 -74.65 -54.91 154.09
CA VAL A 450 -75.44 -54.22 155.15
C VAL A 450 -76.52 -55.12 155.79
N SER A 451 -76.76 -56.33 155.28
CA SER A 451 -77.84 -57.21 155.76
C SER A 451 -77.40 -58.32 156.73
N ARG A 452 -76.51 -58.01 157.68
CA ARG A 452 -76.27 -58.85 158.88
C ARG A 452 -76.44 -57.99 160.15
N PHE A 453 -77.34 -58.41 161.04
CA PHE A 453 -77.59 -58.00 162.45
C PHE A 453 -78.60 -56.86 162.77
N VAL A 454 -79.86 -57.22 163.05
CA VAL A 454 -80.67 -56.81 164.23
C VAL A 454 -81.76 -57.87 164.53
N SER A 455 -81.85 -58.35 165.78
CA SER A 455 -82.95 -59.10 166.45
C SER A 455 -83.25 -58.37 167.78
N PRO A 456 -84.41 -58.45 168.53
CA PRO A 456 -84.98 -59.69 169.13
C PRO A 456 -86.50 -59.74 169.61
N LYS A 457 -86.95 -60.97 169.98
CA LYS A 457 -87.85 -61.44 171.11
C LYS A 457 -89.41 -61.46 171.10
N THR A 458 -89.93 -62.63 171.61
CA THR A 458 -91.16 -62.97 172.40
C THR A 458 -92.54 -62.94 171.71
N ASP A 459 -93.56 -63.81 171.93
CA ASP A 459 -93.83 -65.08 172.66
C ASP A 459 -95.30 -65.54 172.25
N PRO A 460 -96.08 -66.38 172.95
CA PRO A 460 -96.62 -67.66 172.48
C PRO A 460 -98.14 -67.73 172.14
N ARG A 461 -98.54 -68.74 171.34
CA ARG A 461 -99.69 -69.65 171.58
C ARG A 461 -99.78 -70.75 170.52
#